data_AF-A0A5J4YDI0-F1
#
_entry.id   AF-A0A5J4YDI0-F1
#
_cell.length_a   1.000
_cell.length_b   1.000
_cell.length_c   1.000
_cell.angle_alpha   90.00
_cell.angle_beta   90.00
_cell.angle_gamma   90.00
#
_symmetry.space_group_name_H-M   'P 1'
#
loop_
_entity.id
_entity.type
_entity.pdbx_description
1 polymer ?
#
loop_
_entity_poly.entity_id
_entity_poly.type
_entity_poly.pdbx_seq_one_letter_code
_entity_poly.pdbx_strand_id
1 'polypeptide(L)'
;MQDAITVDYVNPELTLEHGWIFSPTGKSGIDYPSCTRERSGLEPQAEYLYQLYQKGNSEFTGTISVPVLWDKKKQTVVNNDSGQIMEMLNSEFDEISQDSSCPDLFPKELQAELTELNDHMADSINTGVYNLTVAVAVRHTFTNDQNEEYETPCNKLFDELDKLEKRLDGQRYLIPYHPEGRATPCPTLADYRLFTTLIRFDVVYYPLFKTNLRHIRDYPNLQGFMEDLYSDPAIASTVDFAQIKKGYWMSMNLHGPLNPKDRIPLNSEPFLPKGPFHRRALGLLEHSGKPATNGTGKDVTAAGRDEKSKGAFVRKESQHRNWIKADGSTSFTPEAGRYHLYVANGCPWCHRTALTRALLGMQDSVSMDVLFYSRDPDRGWQFKPEAPGCTPDTVNGGMHFIRELYEKENSGEKTVPVLFDKKTKTIVSNESADIIRMFATECQGMHGPGAPDLIPQQPQQLQQLEDINDWVYTDLANGAYKAGFASSQLAYEAAYKQFFVALDRAEALLAKNKALNSSVLGLGLASLYKMFLVKTLRTFMLYDRFLLGDSVSEADVRLFPPIFRFDHIYYLRFLLDRAMISESYPNLQRWMMDFYSLPGVAEASNIDHCKKGYFGRHGNNIVPLGPQLSYSFKH
;
A
#
# COMPACT_ATOMS: atom_id res chain seq x y z
N MET A 1 -11.51 31.06 26.06
CA MET A 1 -10.08 30.98 25.67
C MET A 1 -9.79 31.37 24.22
N GLN A 2 -10.65 31.05 23.23
CA GLN A 2 -10.36 31.35 21.81
C GLN A 2 -10.09 32.85 21.52
N ASP A 3 -10.74 33.77 22.23
CA ASP A 3 -10.48 35.22 22.11
C ASP A 3 -9.24 35.69 22.91
N ALA A 4 -8.75 34.87 23.85
CA ALA A 4 -7.63 35.22 24.73
C ALA A 4 -6.28 34.73 24.19
N ILE A 5 -6.26 33.58 23.50
CA ILE A 5 -5.07 32.97 22.92
C ILE A 5 -5.28 32.84 21.42
N THR A 6 -4.60 33.68 20.64
CA THR A 6 -4.59 33.61 19.18
C THR A 6 -3.67 32.48 18.70
N VAL A 7 -4.04 31.81 17.62
CA VAL A 7 -3.24 30.75 16.97
C VAL A 7 -2.88 31.17 15.55
N ASP A 8 -1.60 31.07 15.22
CA ASP A 8 -1.10 31.15 13.84
C ASP A 8 -0.58 29.80 13.38
N TYR A 9 -0.63 29.56 12.07
CA TYR A 9 -0.14 28.33 11.46
C TYR A 9 1.08 28.63 10.58
N VAL A 10 2.18 27.91 10.82
CA VAL A 10 3.35 27.92 9.93
C VAL A 10 3.09 27.03 8.71
N ASN A 11 3.74 27.38 7.61
CA ASN A 11 3.79 26.56 6.40
C ASN A 11 4.39 25.19 6.73
N PRO A 12 3.76 24.09 6.33
CA PRO A 12 4.26 22.77 6.64
C PRO A 12 5.48 22.36 5.78
N GLU A 13 5.83 23.11 4.75
CA GLU A 13 7.04 22.90 3.94
C GLU A 13 8.26 23.50 4.62
N LEU A 14 8.86 22.72 5.51
CA LEU A 14 10.14 23.02 6.14
C LEU A 14 11.23 23.31 5.10
N THR A 15 12.01 24.36 5.34
CA THR A 15 13.15 24.70 4.51
C THR A 15 14.45 24.34 5.20
N LEU A 16 15.41 23.79 4.46
CA LEU A 16 16.73 23.42 5.01
C LEU A 16 17.48 24.62 5.62
N GLU A 17 17.32 25.81 5.04
CA GLU A 17 18.05 27.00 5.46
C GLU A 17 17.38 27.74 6.63
N HIS A 18 16.04 27.79 6.67
CA HIS A 18 15.32 28.69 7.58
C HIS A 18 14.22 27.99 8.40
N GLY A 19 14.04 26.67 8.22
CA GLY A 19 13.03 25.89 8.95
C GLY A 19 11.60 26.30 8.59
N TRP A 20 10.79 26.55 9.62
CA TRP A 20 9.37 26.88 9.52
C TRP A 20 9.14 28.32 9.02
N ILE A 21 8.23 28.46 8.06
CA ILE A 21 7.91 29.73 7.39
C ILE A 21 6.51 30.18 7.75
N PHE A 22 6.30 31.48 7.96
CA PHE A 22 4.96 32.05 8.09
C PHE A 22 4.46 32.57 6.73
N SER A 23 4.29 31.71 5.71
CA SER A 23 3.86 32.11 4.37
C SER A 23 2.78 31.14 3.88
N PRO A 24 1.70 31.63 3.26
CA PRO A 24 0.75 30.77 2.56
C PRO A 24 1.45 29.96 1.45
N THR A 25 2.37 30.58 0.72
CA THR A 25 3.09 29.93 -0.38
C THR A 25 4.38 29.28 0.12
N GLY A 26 4.48 27.96 -0.03
CA GLY A 26 5.68 27.17 0.28
C GLY A 26 6.72 27.15 -0.86
N LYS A 27 7.84 26.45 -0.67
CA LYS A 27 8.89 26.28 -1.70
C LYS A 27 8.41 25.53 -2.93
N SER A 28 7.41 24.65 -2.78
CA SER A 28 6.82 23.89 -3.88
C SER A 28 5.93 24.74 -4.81
N GLY A 29 5.62 25.98 -4.42
CA GLY A 29 4.60 26.81 -5.09
C GLY A 29 3.17 26.42 -4.74
N ILE A 30 2.97 25.46 -3.83
CA ILE A 30 1.65 25.10 -3.28
C ILE A 30 1.23 26.15 -2.25
N ASP A 31 -0.03 26.58 -2.36
CA ASP A 31 -0.65 27.52 -1.43
C ASP A 31 -1.34 26.79 -0.27
N TYR A 32 -1.13 27.32 0.94
CA TYR A 32 -1.72 26.89 2.21
C TYR A 32 -2.48 28.06 2.84
N PRO A 33 -3.76 28.27 2.47
CA PRO A 33 -4.52 29.44 2.89
C PRO A 33 -4.73 29.57 4.41
N SER A 34 -4.59 28.47 5.16
CA SER A 34 -4.63 28.45 6.62
C SER A 34 -3.36 29.03 7.28
N CYS A 35 -2.24 29.08 6.54
CA CYS A 35 -0.97 29.61 7.01
C CYS A 35 -0.94 31.13 6.91
N THR A 36 -1.55 31.82 7.86
CA THR A 36 -1.58 33.29 7.91
C THR A 36 -0.96 33.82 9.20
N ARG A 37 -0.41 35.04 9.12
CA ARG A 37 0.15 35.81 10.24
C ARG A 37 -0.84 36.82 10.83
N GLU A 38 -1.96 37.04 10.14
CA GLU A 38 -2.87 38.15 10.40
C GLU A 38 -3.56 38.04 11.76
N ARG A 39 -3.74 36.83 12.30
CA ARG A 39 -4.52 36.60 13.52
C ARG A 39 -3.82 37.07 14.79
N SER A 40 -2.50 36.92 14.88
CA SER A 40 -1.77 37.28 16.09
C SER A 40 -1.20 38.69 16.12
N GLY A 41 -1.09 39.35 14.95
CA GLY A 41 -0.38 40.62 14.78
C GLY A 41 1.15 40.49 14.76
N LEU A 42 1.69 39.29 14.55
CA LEU A 42 3.13 39.03 14.41
C LEU A 42 3.71 39.47 13.05
N GLU A 43 2.88 39.95 12.12
CA GLU A 43 3.23 40.27 10.72
C GLU A 43 4.51 41.09 10.48
N PRO A 44 4.85 42.13 11.26
CA PRO A 44 6.10 42.86 11.02
C PRO A 44 7.32 42.25 11.72
N GLN A 45 7.18 41.13 12.44
CA GLN A 45 8.18 40.69 13.43
C GLN A 45 9.02 39.48 13.03
N ALA A 46 8.49 38.59 12.19
CA ALA A 46 9.20 37.39 11.76
C ALA A 46 8.62 36.83 10.45
N GLU A 47 9.51 36.51 9.50
CA GLU A 47 9.24 35.70 8.32
C GLU A 47 9.35 34.19 8.60
N TYR A 48 10.26 33.84 9.51
CA TYR A 48 10.59 32.46 9.88
C TYR A 48 10.46 32.26 11.39
N LEU A 49 10.05 31.07 11.83
CA LEU A 49 9.82 30.79 13.25
C LEU A 49 11.07 31.02 14.12
N TYR A 50 12.26 30.73 13.60
CA TYR A 50 13.50 30.91 14.36
C TYR A 50 13.75 32.37 14.76
N GLN A 51 13.21 33.33 14.02
CA GLN A 51 13.37 34.75 14.32
C GLN A 51 12.63 35.14 15.61
N LEU A 52 11.54 34.44 15.95
CA LEU A 52 10.87 34.61 17.24
C LEU A 52 11.74 34.12 18.39
N TYR A 53 12.40 32.96 18.23
CA TYR A 53 13.36 32.46 19.23
C TYR A 53 14.52 33.44 19.43
N GLN A 54 15.09 33.97 18.34
CA GLN A 54 16.17 34.95 18.39
C GLN A 54 15.76 36.30 18.99
N LYS A 55 14.48 36.68 18.86
CA LYS A 55 13.95 37.91 19.47
C LYS A 55 13.90 37.83 21.00
N GLY A 56 13.52 36.67 21.54
CA GLY A 56 13.54 36.43 22.99
C GLY A 56 14.94 36.15 23.54
N ASN A 57 15.80 35.53 22.74
CA ASN A 57 17.19 35.23 23.08
C ASN A 57 18.07 35.25 21.82
N SER A 58 18.85 36.32 21.62
CA SER A 58 19.70 36.51 20.43
C SER A 58 20.80 35.46 20.26
N GLU A 59 21.13 34.71 21.30
CA GLU A 59 22.13 33.64 21.29
C GLU A 59 21.50 32.23 21.27
N PHE A 60 20.20 32.11 20.96
CA PHE A 60 19.54 30.81 20.92
C PHE A 60 20.13 29.90 19.83
N THR A 61 20.65 28.75 20.24
CA THR A 61 21.25 27.71 19.37
C THR A 61 20.51 26.37 19.44
N GLY A 62 19.36 26.33 20.14
CA GLY A 62 18.57 25.11 20.31
C GLY A 62 17.71 24.74 19.10
N THR A 63 16.90 23.69 19.26
CA THR A 63 15.97 23.22 18.23
C THR A 63 14.78 24.17 18.08
N ILE A 64 14.47 24.52 16.83
CA ILE A 64 13.26 25.28 16.45
C ILE A 64 12.16 24.27 16.13
N SER A 65 11.18 24.14 17.03
CA SER A 65 10.08 23.18 16.92
C SER A 65 8.74 23.88 16.93
N VAL A 66 7.71 23.14 16.52
CA VAL A 66 6.30 23.46 16.80
C VAL A 66 5.72 22.39 17.71
N PRO A 67 4.75 22.71 18.59
CA PRO A 67 4.15 24.03 18.81
C PRO A 67 5.06 25.01 19.57
N VAL A 68 4.69 26.30 19.59
CA VAL A 68 5.35 27.37 20.38
C VAL A 68 4.30 28.21 21.10
N LEU A 69 4.41 28.30 22.43
CA LEU A 69 3.68 29.28 23.22
C LEU A 69 4.49 30.58 23.32
N TRP A 70 3.93 31.68 22.83
CA TRP A 70 4.60 32.98 22.74
C TRP A 70 3.95 34.03 23.65
N ASP A 71 4.77 34.72 24.46
CA ASP A 71 4.31 35.86 25.24
C ASP A 71 4.34 37.13 24.38
N LYS A 72 3.17 37.65 24.01
CA LYS A 72 3.05 38.87 23.21
C LYS A 72 3.51 40.15 23.94
N LYS A 73 3.51 40.18 25.27
CA LYS A 73 3.95 41.35 26.05
C LYS A 73 5.47 41.36 26.22
N LYS A 74 6.03 40.21 26.63
CA LYS A 74 7.48 40.07 26.83
C LYS A 74 8.25 39.79 25.55
N GLN A 75 7.55 39.43 24.49
CA GLN A 75 8.13 39.13 23.18
C GLN A 75 9.19 38.02 23.27
N THR A 76 8.83 36.93 23.93
CA THR A 76 9.70 35.76 24.12
C THR A 76 8.92 34.45 24.07
N VAL A 77 9.63 33.36 23.76
CA VAL A 77 9.08 31.99 23.83
C VAL A 77 8.88 31.62 25.30
N VAL A 78 7.67 31.17 25.64
CA VAL A 78 7.31 30.66 26.97
C VAL A 78 7.67 29.18 27.06
N ASN A 79 7.25 28.40 26.07
CA ASN A 79 7.43 26.95 26.04
C ASN A 79 7.26 26.42 24.61
N ASN A 80 7.90 25.30 24.29
CA ASN A 80 7.78 24.59 23.01
C ASN A 80 7.61 23.07 23.16
N ASP A 81 7.33 22.60 24.38
CA ASP A 81 6.92 21.25 24.71
C ASP A 81 5.40 21.15 24.70
N SER A 82 4.86 20.33 23.80
CA SER A 82 3.40 20.20 23.64
C SER A 82 2.70 19.69 24.89
N GLY A 83 3.33 18.82 25.68
CA GLY A 83 2.74 18.24 26.87
C GLY A 83 2.58 19.28 27.98
N GLN A 84 3.63 20.05 28.25
CA GLN A 84 3.61 21.15 29.22
C GLN A 84 2.67 22.28 28.78
N ILE A 85 2.60 22.57 27.48
CA ILE A 85 1.64 23.56 26.95
C ILE A 85 0.20 23.10 27.19
N MET A 86 -0.11 21.82 26.97
CA MET A 86 -1.45 21.28 27.24
C MET A 86 -1.83 21.41 28.72
N GLU A 87 -0.89 21.15 29.64
CA GLU A 87 -1.12 21.27 31.08
C GLU A 87 -1.33 22.74 31.51
N MET A 88 -0.54 23.67 30.95
CA MET A 88 -0.75 25.11 31.16
C MET A 88 -2.11 25.56 30.63
N LEU A 89 -2.50 25.12 29.43
CA LEU A 89 -3.81 25.44 28.85
C LEU A 89 -4.97 24.85 29.67
N ASN A 90 -4.76 23.74 30.38
CA ASN A 90 -5.79 23.09 31.18
C ASN A 90 -6.12 23.85 32.48
N SER A 91 -5.17 24.57 33.08
CA SER A 91 -5.33 25.09 34.46
C SER A 91 -4.86 26.53 34.68
N GLU A 92 -3.79 26.97 34.02
CA GLU A 92 -3.20 28.31 34.28
C GLU A 92 -4.05 29.46 33.69
N PHE A 93 -5.08 29.13 32.91
CA PHE A 93 -5.99 30.09 32.29
C PHE A 93 -7.43 29.98 32.80
N ASP A 94 -7.67 29.28 33.91
CA ASP A 94 -9.01 29.08 34.48
C ASP A 94 -9.72 30.41 34.81
N GLU A 95 -8.98 31.39 35.34
CA GLU A 95 -9.52 32.71 35.69
C GLU A 95 -10.06 33.50 34.48
N ILE A 96 -9.59 33.19 33.27
CA ILE A 96 -10.03 33.82 32.02
C ILE A 96 -10.93 32.92 31.18
N SER A 97 -11.15 31.67 31.62
CA SER A 97 -12.13 30.78 31.01
C SER A 97 -13.53 31.29 31.37
N GLN A 98 -14.33 31.60 30.35
CA GLN A 98 -15.69 32.11 30.54
C GLN A 98 -16.72 30.99 30.77
N ASP A 99 -16.31 29.73 30.68
CA ASP A 99 -17.19 28.57 30.78
C ASP A 99 -16.74 27.64 31.91
N SER A 100 -17.42 27.73 33.06
CA SER A 100 -17.20 26.86 34.22
C SER A 100 -17.67 25.42 34.00
N SER A 101 -18.29 25.11 32.85
CA SER A 101 -18.69 23.75 32.50
C SER A 101 -17.57 22.95 31.84
N CYS A 102 -16.45 23.58 31.46
CA CYS A 102 -15.27 22.90 30.93
C CYS A 102 -14.75 21.87 31.94
N PRO A 103 -14.56 20.59 31.54
CA PRO A 103 -14.02 19.59 32.43
C PRO A 103 -12.51 19.81 32.64
N ASP A 104 -12.02 19.57 33.85
CA ASP A 104 -10.57 19.45 34.11
C ASP A 104 -10.07 18.18 33.42
N LEU A 105 -9.18 18.32 32.43
CA LEU A 105 -8.64 17.22 31.63
C LEU A 105 -7.43 16.54 32.29
N PHE A 106 -6.92 17.07 33.40
CA PHE A 106 -5.78 16.55 34.15
C PHE A 106 -6.01 16.58 35.68
N PRO A 107 -7.09 15.95 36.16
CA PRO A 107 -7.56 16.07 37.53
C PRO A 107 -6.56 15.46 38.52
N LYS A 108 -6.41 16.11 39.68
CA LYS A 108 -5.39 15.78 40.71
C LYS A 108 -5.40 14.31 41.12
N GLU A 109 -6.58 13.71 41.22
CA GLU A 109 -6.76 12.31 41.61
C GLU A 109 -6.25 11.31 40.56
N LEU A 110 -6.13 11.71 39.29
CA LEU A 110 -5.65 10.84 38.20
C LEU A 110 -4.24 11.20 37.71
N GLN A 111 -3.61 12.26 38.23
CA GLN A 111 -2.33 12.75 37.69
C GLN A 111 -1.24 11.69 37.63
N ALA A 112 -1.08 10.89 38.69
CA ALA A 112 -0.06 9.83 38.72
C ALA A 112 -0.29 8.78 37.62
N GLU A 113 -1.53 8.31 37.44
CA GLU A 113 -1.88 7.32 36.40
C GLU A 113 -1.77 7.93 35.00
N LEU A 114 -2.21 9.17 34.83
CA LEU A 114 -2.12 9.89 33.55
C LEU A 114 -0.65 10.14 33.15
N THR A 115 0.21 10.51 34.09
CA THR A 115 1.65 10.71 33.82
C THR A 115 2.30 9.40 33.40
N GLU A 116 2.08 8.30 34.13
CA GLU A 116 2.63 6.98 33.78
C GLU A 116 2.17 6.53 32.39
N LEU A 117 0.87 6.64 32.11
CA LEU A 117 0.31 6.29 30.81
C LEU A 117 0.88 7.17 29.68
N ASN A 118 1.01 8.47 29.92
CA ASN A 118 1.54 9.42 28.95
C ASN A 118 3.01 9.15 28.63
N ASP A 119 3.84 8.86 29.64
CA ASP A 119 5.26 8.55 29.44
C ASP A 119 5.43 7.28 28.60
N HIS A 120 4.61 6.27 28.89
CA HIS A 120 4.61 5.02 28.14
C HIS A 120 4.15 5.20 26.69
N MET A 121 3.05 5.93 26.46
CA MET A 121 2.56 6.25 25.10
C MET A 121 3.55 7.14 24.33
N ALA A 122 4.23 8.07 25.01
CA ALA A 122 5.21 8.95 24.39
C ALA A 122 6.35 8.17 23.73
N ASP A 123 6.90 7.17 24.42
CA ASP A 123 7.99 6.32 23.92
C ASP A 123 7.52 5.30 22.87
N SER A 124 6.38 4.64 23.10
CA SER A 124 5.93 3.51 22.28
C SER A 124 5.09 3.90 21.06
N ILE A 125 4.30 4.98 21.15
CA ILE A 125 3.33 5.37 20.12
C ILE A 125 3.64 6.74 19.54
N ASN A 126 3.59 7.80 20.35
CA ASN A 126 3.65 9.18 19.83
C ASN A 126 5.01 9.47 19.18
N THR A 127 6.11 9.08 19.85
CA THR A 127 7.47 9.12 19.30
C THR A 127 7.81 7.83 18.57
N GLY A 128 7.22 6.69 18.98
CA GLY A 128 7.45 5.38 18.38
C GLY A 128 7.23 5.36 16.86
N VAL A 129 6.20 6.05 16.36
CA VAL A 129 5.98 6.19 14.89
C VAL A 129 7.12 6.93 14.18
N TYR A 130 7.78 7.89 14.83
CA TYR A 130 8.93 8.61 14.24
C TYR A 130 10.23 7.81 14.34
N ASN A 131 10.37 6.93 15.32
CA ASN A 131 11.50 6.00 15.39
C ASN A 131 11.52 5.07 14.17
N LEU A 132 10.35 4.67 13.67
CA LEU A 132 10.22 3.97 12.38
C LEU A 132 10.70 4.81 11.21
N THR A 133 10.42 6.12 11.23
CA THR A 133 10.94 7.03 10.21
C THR A 133 12.46 7.08 10.18
N VAL A 134 13.12 7.09 11.34
CA VAL A 134 14.59 7.06 11.41
C VAL A 134 15.13 5.75 10.83
N ALA A 135 14.57 4.60 11.25
CA ALA A 135 14.95 3.30 10.69
C ALA A 135 14.74 3.24 9.16
N VAL A 136 13.65 3.84 8.68
CA VAL A 136 13.31 3.93 7.26
C VAL A 136 14.15 4.99 6.54
N ALA A 137 14.68 6.00 7.21
CA ALA A 137 15.50 7.04 6.60
C ALA A 137 16.97 6.61 6.43
N VAL A 138 17.45 5.68 7.27
CA VAL A 138 18.80 5.13 7.18
C VAL A 138 18.93 4.21 5.97
N ARG A 139 19.95 4.47 5.14
CA ARG A 139 20.24 3.66 3.96
C ARG A 139 21.05 2.44 4.37
N HIS A 140 20.41 1.29 4.52
CA HIS A 140 21.15 0.05 4.76
C HIS A 140 21.99 -0.31 3.52
N THR A 141 23.26 -0.64 3.73
CA THR A 141 24.13 -1.23 2.71
C THR A 141 23.49 -2.51 2.18
N PHE A 142 23.74 -2.85 0.91
CA PHE A 142 23.16 -3.99 0.17
C PHE A 142 23.41 -5.40 0.78
N THR A 143 23.93 -5.47 2.00
CA THR A 143 24.63 -6.63 2.54
C THR A 143 23.83 -7.47 3.51
N ASN A 144 22.80 -6.94 4.21
CA ASN A 144 22.19 -7.71 5.29
C ASN A 144 20.68 -7.91 5.04
N ASP A 145 20.27 -9.17 5.02
CA ASP A 145 18.87 -9.65 5.16
C ASP A 145 18.24 -9.27 6.52
N GLN A 146 18.81 -8.30 7.25
CA GLN A 146 18.39 -7.90 8.58
C GLN A 146 17.57 -6.63 8.49
N ASN A 147 16.26 -6.80 8.65
CA ASN A 147 15.26 -5.73 8.75
C ASN A 147 15.01 -5.37 10.24
N GLU A 148 15.84 -5.89 11.16
CA GLU A 148 15.66 -5.88 12.62
C GLU A 148 15.53 -4.47 13.21
N GLU A 149 16.30 -3.50 12.70
CA GLU A 149 16.24 -2.09 13.10
C GLU A 149 14.87 -1.45 12.80
N TYR A 150 14.13 -1.98 11.83
CA TYR A 150 12.75 -1.60 11.54
C TYR A 150 11.73 -2.52 12.24
N GLU A 151 11.96 -3.83 12.24
CA GLU A 151 11.03 -4.81 12.82
C GLU A 151 10.83 -4.63 14.31
N THR A 152 11.91 -4.35 15.06
CA THR A 152 11.85 -4.16 16.52
C THR A 152 10.95 -2.98 16.93
N PRO A 153 11.17 -1.74 16.45
CA PRO A 153 10.28 -0.63 16.76
C PRO A 153 8.87 -0.82 16.17
N CYS A 154 8.73 -1.51 15.03
CA CYS A 154 7.42 -1.78 14.43
C CYS A 154 6.59 -2.69 15.34
N ASN A 155 7.18 -3.81 15.78
CA ASN A 155 6.52 -4.74 16.69
C ASN A 155 6.21 -4.06 18.04
N LYS A 156 7.15 -3.28 18.61
CA LYS A 156 6.90 -2.52 19.85
C LYS A 156 5.67 -1.61 19.76
N LEU A 157 5.54 -0.87 18.65
CA LEU A 157 4.40 0.01 18.41
C LEU A 157 3.09 -0.78 18.32
N PHE A 158 3.06 -1.86 17.52
CA PHE A 158 1.85 -2.64 17.30
C PHE A 158 1.44 -3.46 18.54
N ASP A 159 2.39 -3.98 19.31
CA ASP A 159 2.15 -4.59 20.62
C ASP A 159 1.49 -3.61 21.58
N GLU A 160 1.85 -2.32 21.51
CA GLU A 160 1.22 -1.30 22.34
C GLU A 160 -0.18 -0.92 21.85
N LEU A 161 -0.39 -0.80 20.53
CA LEU A 161 -1.73 -0.62 19.98
C LEU A 161 -2.66 -1.78 20.37
N ASP A 162 -2.17 -3.02 20.36
CA ASP A 162 -2.93 -4.20 20.82
C ASP A 162 -3.30 -4.10 22.32
N LYS A 163 -2.41 -3.57 23.16
CA LYS A 163 -2.72 -3.32 24.59
C LYS A 163 -3.76 -2.22 24.77
N LEU A 164 -3.67 -1.13 24.02
CA LEU A 164 -4.64 -0.04 24.09
C LEU A 164 -6.00 -0.45 23.53
N GLU A 165 -6.05 -1.23 22.45
CA GLU A 165 -7.28 -1.82 21.93
C GLU A 165 -7.99 -2.65 23.00
N LYS A 166 -7.22 -3.46 23.74
CA LYS A 166 -7.74 -4.24 24.87
C LYS A 166 -8.14 -3.35 26.05
N ARG A 167 -7.38 -2.29 26.34
CA ARG A 167 -7.71 -1.35 27.43
C ARG A 167 -9.02 -0.62 27.15
N LEU A 168 -9.30 -0.30 25.89
CA LEU A 168 -10.54 0.35 25.46
C LEU A 168 -11.72 -0.64 25.35
N ASP A 169 -11.49 -1.95 25.52
CA ASP A 169 -12.57 -2.94 25.55
C ASP A 169 -13.46 -2.70 26.77
N GLY A 170 -14.71 -2.31 26.52
CA GLY A 170 -15.70 -2.03 27.56
C GLY A 170 -15.64 -0.63 28.17
N GLN A 171 -14.66 0.22 27.85
CA GLN A 171 -14.59 1.63 28.28
C GLN A 171 -14.52 2.60 27.08
N ARG A 172 -14.74 3.91 27.33
CA ARG A 172 -14.84 4.91 26.24
C ARG A 172 -13.53 5.65 26.00
N TYR A 173 -12.80 5.92 27.08
CA TYR A 173 -11.54 6.66 27.10
C TYR A 173 -10.48 5.84 27.83
N LEU A 174 -9.22 6.24 27.73
CA LEU A 174 -8.09 5.51 28.28
C LEU A 174 -8.17 5.35 29.80
N ILE A 175 -8.66 6.36 30.50
CA ILE A 175 -8.96 6.29 31.93
C ILE A 175 -10.42 6.69 32.14
N PRO A 176 -11.25 5.84 32.76
CA PRO A 176 -12.62 6.21 33.11
C PRO A 176 -12.64 7.42 34.06
N TYR A 177 -13.09 8.57 33.58
CA TYR A 177 -13.14 9.81 34.34
C TYR A 177 -14.51 10.47 34.21
N HIS A 178 -15.11 10.79 35.36
CA HIS A 178 -16.44 11.40 35.46
C HIS A 178 -16.36 12.66 36.33
N PRO A 179 -16.20 13.85 35.71
CA PRO A 179 -16.26 15.11 36.45
C PRO A 179 -17.57 15.25 37.21
N GLU A 180 -17.53 15.95 38.33
CA GLU A 180 -18.73 16.23 39.12
C GLU A 180 -19.80 16.92 38.24
N GLY A 181 -21.05 16.45 38.35
CA GLY A 181 -22.16 16.99 37.57
C GLY A 181 -22.26 16.50 36.12
N ARG A 182 -21.39 15.59 35.66
CA ARG A 182 -21.48 14.99 34.31
C ARG A 182 -21.93 13.54 34.34
N ALA A 183 -22.97 13.22 33.55
CA ALA A 183 -23.52 11.88 33.42
C ALA A 183 -22.68 10.95 32.54
N THR A 184 -21.89 11.52 31.62
CA THR A 184 -21.04 10.77 30.68
C THR A 184 -19.58 10.92 31.05
N PRO A 185 -18.73 9.91 30.79
CA PRO A 185 -17.30 10.04 30.99
C PRO A 185 -16.73 11.15 30.10
N CYS A 186 -15.66 11.79 30.55
CA CYS A 186 -14.93 12.83 29.82
C CYS A 186 -13.54 12.34 29.41
N PRO A 187 -13.03 12.81 28.26
CA PRO A 187 -11.63 12.58 27.91
C PRO A 187 -10.69 13.38 28.83
N THR A 188 -9.45 12.93 28.89
CA THR A 188 -8.33 13.51 29.63
C THR A 188 -7.24 13.98 28.66
N LEU A 189 -6.19 14.63 29.15
CA LEU A 189 -5.05 15.01 28.31
C LEU A 189 -4.38 13.80 27.63
N ALA A 190 -4.39 12.62 28.28
CA ALA A 190 -3.83 11.40 27.69
C ALA A 190 -4.59 10.97 26.42
N ASP A 191 -5.91 11.11 26.44
CA ASP A 191 -6.77 10.79 25.29
C ASP A 191 -6.44 11.69 24.09
N TYR A 192 -6.27 12.99 24.33
CA TYR A 192 -5.89 13.95 23.28
C TYR A 192 -4.45 13.72 22.77
N ARG A 193 -3.51 13.35 23.65
CA ARG A 193 -2.15 12.98 23.23
C ARG A 193 -2.18 11.77 22.28
N LEU A 194 -2.92 10.71 22.61
CA LEU A 194 -3.08 9.54 21.74
C LEU A 194 -3.80 9.88 20.43
N PHE A 195 -4.90 10.62 20.50
CA PHE A 195 -5.72 11.02 19.35
C PHE A 195 -4.90 11.67 18.23
N THR A 196 -3.95 12.54 18.59
CA THR A 196 -3.11 13.22 17.60
C THR A 196 -2.27 12.23 16.76
N THR A 197 -1.86 11.10 17.31
CA THR A 197 -1.15 10.07 16.55
C THR A 197 -2.13 9.23 15.74
N LEU A 198 -3.24 8.77 16.34
CA LEU A 198 -4.22 7.90 15.66
C LEU A 198 -4.83 8.55 14.41
N ILE A 199 -5.25 9.81 14.51
CA ILE A 199 -5.92 10.53 13.41
C ILE A 199 -5.02 10.69 12.18
N ARG A 200 -3.70 10.59 12.35
CA ARG A 200 -2.70 10.70 11.28
C ARG A 200 -2.21 9.33 10.79
N PHE A 201 -2.51 8.26 11.52
CA PHE A 201 -1.88 6.97 11.34
C PHE A 201 -2.13 6.38 9.95
N ASP A 202 -3.40 6.18 9.58
CA ASP A 202 -3.75 5.56 8.30
C ASP A 202 -3.41 6.45 7.10
N VAL A 203 -3.40 7.78 7.31
CA VAL A 203 -3.18 8.78 6.27
C VAL A 203 -1.69 8.99 5.97
N VAL A 204 -0.85 8.87 6.99
CA VAL A 204 0.57 9.23 6.94
C VAL A 204 1.45 8.07 7.38
N TYR A 205 1.33 7.60 8.61
CA TYR A 205 2.31 6.68 9.20
C TYR A 205 2.26 5.30 8.53
N TYR A 206 1.07 4.78 8.27
CA TYR A 206 0.87 3.53 7.54
C TYR A 206 1.56 3.57 6.16
N PRO A 207 1.29 4.56 5.28
CA PRO A 207 1.91 4.57 3.97
C PRO A 207 3.35 5.11 3.91
N LEU A 208 3.63 6.23 4.57
CA LEU A 208 4.91 6.95 4.44
C LEU A 208 6.00 6.36 5.34
N PHE A 209 5.66 6.01 6.59
CA PHE A 209 6.61 5.45 7.55
C PHE A 209 6.69 3.92 7.47
N LYS A 210 5.90 3.32 6.56
CA LYS A 210 5.75 1.86 6.40
C LYS A 210 5.26 1.19 7.68
N THR A 211 4.48 1.88 8.50
CA THR A 211 3.87 1.34 9.72
C THR A 211 2.64 0.49 9.35
N ASN A 212 2.85 -0.61 8.63
CA ASN A 212 1.80 -1.18 7.79
C ASN A 212 1.31 -2.58 8.19
N LEU A 213 1.50 -3.02 9.44
CA LEU A 213 0.94 -4.31 9.89
C LEU A 213 -0.58 -4.32 9.81
N ARG A 214 -1.21 -3.29 10.38
CA ARG A 214 -2.66 -3.06 10.44
C ARG A 214 -2.94 -1.55 10.38
N HIS A 215 -4.08 -1.16 9.81
CA HIS A 215 -4.61 0.20 9.93
C HIS A 215 -5.28 0.40 11.29
N ILE A 216 -5.52 1.65 11.71
CA ILE A 216 -6.30 1.96 12.92
C ILE A 216 -7.75 1.49 12.77
N ARG A 217 -8.33 1.57 11.57
CA ARG A 217 -9.66 1.00 11.28
C ARG A 217 -9.77 -0.52 11.49
N ASP A 218 -8.65 -1.24 11.58
CA ASP A 218 -8.63 -2.68 11.89
C ASP A 218 -8.73 -2.94 13.41
N TYR A 219 -8.71 -1.89 14.23
CA TYR A 219 -8.87 -1.90 15.68
C TYR A 219 -10.22 -1.29 16.08
N PRO A 220 -11.27 -2.09 16.30
CA PRO A 220 -12.61 -1.57 16.54
C PRO A 220 -12.71 -0.58 17.71
N ASN A 221 -12.00 -0.81 18.82
CA ASN A 221 -12.08 0.07 19.98
C ASN A 221 -11.23 1.34 19.79
N LEU A 222 -10.02 1.25 19.23
CA LEU A 222 -9.19 2.42 18.91
C LEU A 222 -9.83 3.30 17.83
N GLN A 223 -10.44 2.69 16.81
CA GLN A 223 -11.20 3.39 15.78
C GLN A 223 -12.40 4.12 16.40
N GLY A 224 -13.20 3.42 17.22
CA GLY A 224 -14.33 4.04 17.92
C GLY A 224 -13.91 5.17 18.86
N PHE A 225 -12.80 5.00 19.58
CA PHE A 225 -12.20 6.03 20.43
C PHE A 225 -11.79 7.28 19.63
N MET A 226 -11.11 7.09 18.49
CA MET A 226 -10.70 8.18 17.62
C MET A 226 -11.90 8.92 17.03
N GLU A 227 -12.92 8.17 16.59
CA GLU A 227 -14.18 8.73 16.07
C GLU A 227 -14.94 9.52 17.14
N ASP A 228 -14.98 9.03 18.38
CA ASP A 228 -15.63 9.70 19.51
C ASP A 228 -15.03 11.09 19.74
N LEU A 229 -13.70 11.20 19.76
CA LEU A 229 -13.00 12.48 19.92
C LEU A 229 -13.16 13.38 18.69
N TYR A 230 -13.08 12.82 17.49
CA TYR A 230 -13.26 13.57 16.25
C TYR A 230 -14.70 14.07 16.05
N SER A 231 -15.69 13.43 16.69
CA SER A 231 -17.10 13.83 16.56
C SER A 231 -17.41 15.18 17.20
N ASP A 232 -16.55 15.67 18.09
CA ASP A 232 -16.65 17.03 18.64
C ASP A 232 -16.28 18.05 17.55
N PRO A 233 -17.20 18.96 17.13
CA PRO A 233 -16.92 19.97 16.12
C PRO A 233 -15.72 20.87 16.45
N ALA A 234 -15.46 21.13 17.73
CA ALA A 234 -14.31 21.93 18.16
C ALA A 234 -13.00 21.18 17.85
N ILE A 235 -12.95 19.88 18.11
CA ILE A 235 -11.79 19.04 17.80
C ILE A 235 -11.66 18.82 16.30
N ALA A 236 -12.76 18.50 15.61
CA ALA A 236 -12.77 18.32 14.16
C ALA A 236 -12.22 19.55 13.41
N SER A 237 -12.53 20.75 13.90
CA SER A 237 -12.04 22.01 13.32
C SER A 237 -10.52 22.19 13.38
N THR A 238 -9.82 21.41 14.21
CA THR A 238 -8.35 21.45 14.34
C THR A 238 -7.61 20.49 13.39
N VAL A 239 -8.35 19.68 12.63
CA VAL A 239 -7.79 18.63 11.78
C VAL A 239 -8.00 18.96 10.31
N ASP A 240 -6.89 19.25 9.62
CA ASP A 240 -6.86 19.44 8.16
C ASP A 240 -6.05 18.30 7.52
N PHE A 241 -6.74 17.32 6.92
CA PHE A 241 -6.07 16.18 6.27
C PHE A 241 -5.26 16.56 5.04
N ALA A 242 -5.67 17.60 4.31
CA ALA A 242 -4.92 18.06 3.16
C ALA A 242 -3.59 18.67 3.61
N GLN A 243 -3.60 19.52 4.65
CA GLN A 243 -2.40 20.10 5.23
C GLN A 243 -1.51 19.04 5.90
N ILE A 244 -2.09 18.12 6.68
CA ILE A 244 -1.36 17.00 7.29
C ILE A 244 -0.64 16.20 6.20
N LYS A 245 -1.36 15.71 5.19
CA LYS A 245 -0.78 14.87 4.15
C LYS A 245 0.31 15.61 3.38
N LYS A 246 0.02 16.80 2.86
CA LYS A 246 1.01 17.60 2.13
C LYS A 246 2.26 17.87 2.98
N GLY A 247 2.05 18.25 4.24
CA GLY A 247 3.13 18.53 5.18
C GLY A 247 4.09 17.35 5.32
N TYR A 248 3.61 16.17 5.70
CA TYR A 248 4.48 15.00 5.85
C TYR A 248 5.13 14.56 4.55
N TRP A 249 4.37 14.49 3.44
CA TRP A 249 4.87 13.99 2.17
C TRP A 249 5.87 14.93 1.48
N MET A 250 5.87 16.23 1.81
CA MET A 250 6.80 17.23 1.26
C MET A 250 7.96 17.57 2.21
N SER A 251 7.71 17.65 3.52
CA SER A 251 8.72 18.08 4.50
C SER A 251 9.61 16.95 5.01
N MET A 252 9.14 15.71 5.07
CA MET A 252 9.94 14.62 5.64
C MET A 252 11.06 14.12 4.72
N ASN A 253 11.23 14.73 3.53
CA ASN A 253 12.41 14.55 2.69
C ASN A 253 13.68 15.22 3.26
N LEU A 254 13.59 16.03 4.32
CA LEU A 254 14.75 16.65 4.98
C LEU A 254 15.70 15.64 5.68
N HIS A 255 15.22 14.45 6.06
CA HIS A 255 16.02 13.44 6.78
C HIS A 255 16.46 12.24 5.91
N GLY A 256 16.27 12.33 4.59
CA GLY A 256 16.45 11.23 3.64
C GLY A 256 15.18 11.05 2.80
N PRO A 257 15.25 10.47 1.59
CA PRO A 257 14.11 10.46 0.69
C PRO A 257 13.11 9.36 1.10
N LEU A 258 12.25 9.65 2.09
CA LEU A 258 11.06 8.84 2.36
C LEU A 258 10.11 8.89 1.15
N ASN A 259 10.02 10.06 0.51
CA ASN A 259 9.26 10.29 -0.71
C ASN A 259 10.18 10.78 -1.85
N PRO A 260 11.02 9.91 -2.45
CA PRO A 260 12.04 10.30 -3.43
C PRO A 260 11.48 10.92 -4.74
N LYS A 261 10.16 10.86 -4.94
CA LYS A 261 9.51 11.29 -6.18
C LYS A 261 8.60 12.48 -5.99
N ASP A 262 8.57 13.07 -4.77
CA ASP A 262 7.74 14.21 -4.40
C ASP A 262 6.27 14.05 -4.84
N ARG A 263 5.77 12.81 -4.80
CA ARG A 263 4.38 12.51 -5.15
C ARG A 263 3.54 12.47 -3.90
N ILE A 264 2.31 12.96 -4.00
CA ILE A 264 1.34 12.92 -2.92
C ILE A 264 0.28 11.87 -3.29
N PRO A 265 0.02 10.87 -2.43
CA PRO A 265 -1.04 9.91 -2.65
C PRO A 265 -2.40 10.57 -2.87
N LEU A 266 -3.25 9.94 -3.69
CA LEU A 266 -4.53 10.53 -4.06
C LEU A 266 -5.66 10.16 -3.10
N ASN A 267 -5.62 8.99 -2.45
CA ASN A 267 -6.70 8.59 -1.55
C ASN A 267 -6.17 8.11 -0.20
N SER A 268 -6.26 9.00 0.77
CA SER A 268 -5.91 8.73 2.16
C SER A 268 -6.63 9.78 3.00
N GLU A 269 -7.93 9.93 2.79
CA GLU A 269 -8.74 10.46 3.89
C GLU A 269 -8.97 9.28 4.85
N PRO A 270 -8.82 9.47 6.16
CA PRO A 270 -9.09 8.39 7.09
C PRO A 270 -10.53 7.95 6.91
N PHE A 271 -10.77 6.66 7.12
CA PHE A 271 -12.13 6.17 7.23
C PHE A 271 -12.77 6.82 8.47
N LEU A 272 -13.48 7.92 8.25
CA LEU A 272 -14.22 8.66 9.26
C LEU A 272 -15.71 8.51 8.90
N PRO A 273 -16.42 7.53 9.49
CA PRO A 273 -17.85 7.44 9.27
C PRO A 273 -18.51 8.73 9.77
N LYS A 274 -19.40 9.29 8.94
CA LYS A 274 -20.18 10.47 9.28
C LYS A 274 -21.32 10.06 10.22
N GLY A 275 -21.07 10.01 11.53
CA GLY A 275 -22.14 9.86 12.53
C GLY A 275 -21.64 9.62 13.96
N PRO A 276 -22.40 10.02 14.99
CA PRO A 276 -22.01 9.83 16.39
C PRO A 276 -22.04 8.33 16.76
N PHE A 277 -20.89 7.77 17.13
CA PHE A 277 -20.76 6.37 17.56
C PHE A 277 -20.70 6.28 19.09
N HIS A 278 -21.84 6.06 19.75
CA HIS A 278 -21.83 5.38 21.06
C HIS A 278 -22.21 3.93 20.83
N ARG A 279 -21.21 3.04 20.80
CA ARG A 279 -21.32 1.57 20.91
C ARG A 279 -22.58 0.94 20.29
N ARG A 280 -22.50 0.51 19.02
CA ARG A 280 -23.32 -0.64 18.57
C ARG A 280 -22.71 -1.92 19.14
N ALA A 281 -22.99 -2.21 20.40
CA ALA A 281 -22.79 -3.54 20.92
C ALA A 281 -23.70 -4.52 20.14
N LEU A 282 -23.15 -5.69 19.78
CA LEU A 282 -23.85 -6.90 19.36
C LEU A 282 -24.37 -6.96 17.91
N GLY A 283 -23.46 -7.26 16.96
CA GLY A 283 -23.82 -8.05 15.77
C GLY A 283 -23.75 -7.35 14.41
N LEU A 284 -22.75 -7.78 13.63
CA LEU A 284 -22.69 -7.79 12.16
C LEU A 284 -22.69 -6.41 11.45
N LEU A 285 -21.50 -6.01 11.00
CA LEU A 285 -21.33 -5.06 9.90
C LEU A 285 -21.78 -5.72 8.60
N GLU A 286 -22.84 -5.22 7.96
CA GLU A 286 -22.97 -5.27 6.50
C GLU A 286 -22.45 -3.95 5.94
N HIS A 287 -21.32 -4.01 5.22
CA HIS A 287 -20.78 -2.89 4.46
C HIS A 287 -21.50 -2.78 3.11
N SER A 288 -22.27 -1.70 2.93
CA SER A 288 -22.70 -1.26 1.60
C SER A 288 -21.90 -0.03 1.18
N GLY A 289 -20.70 -0.25 0.66
CA GLY A 289 -19.99 0.77 -0.13
C GLY A 289 -20.79 1.05 -1.40
N LYS A 290 -21.24 2.29 -1.60
CA LYS A 290 -21.85 2.70 -2.87
C LYS A 290 -20.74 2.95 -3.90
N PRO A 291 -20.89 2.45 -5.14
CA PRO A 291 -19.92 2.71 -6.20
C PRO A 291 -19.95 4.18 -6.61
N ALA A 292 -18.77 4.77 -6.79
CA ALA A 292 -18.62 6.08 -7.40
C ALA A 292 -19.07 6.03 -8.86
N THR A 293 -19.77 7.08 -9.31
CA THR A 293 -20.41 7.16 -10.62
C THR A 293 -19.41 7.26 -11.78
N ASN A 294 -19.70 6.52 -12.85
CA ASN A 294 -18.94 6.42 -14.10
C ASN A 294 -18.60 7.78 -14.74
N GLY A 295 -17.30 8.09 -14.82
CA GLY A 295 -16.76 9.04 -15.78
C GLY A 295 -16.31 8.29 -17.03
N THR A 296 -16.89 8.59 -18.19
CA THR A 296 -16.51 8.00 -19.48
C THR A 296 -15.14 8.54 -19.92
N GLY A 297 -14.09 7.75 -19.77
CA GLY A 297 -12.76 8.02 -20.34
C GLY A 297 -12.75 7.71 -21.84
N LYS A 298 -12.28 8.67 -22.66
CA LYS A 298 -11.97 8.45 -24.08
C LYS A 298 -10.58 7.82 -24.21
N ASP A 299 -10.47 6.94 -25.20
CA ASP A 299 -9.28 6.18 -25.58
C ASP A 299 -8.02 7.04 -25.72
N VAL A 300 -6.91 6.56 -25.15
CA VAL A 300 -5.55 7.02 -25.46
C VAL A 300 -4.73 5.80 -25.84
N THR A 301 -4.60 5.54 -27.14
CA THR A 301 -3.69 4.54 -27.71
C THR A 301 -2.38 5.20 -28.17
N ALA A 302 -1.27 4.49 -27.95
CA ALA A 302 0.09 4.69 -28.45
C ALA A 302 0.87 5.91 -27.89
N ALA A 303 1.69 5.65 -26.85
CA ALA A 303 2.63 6.61 -26.27
C ALA A 303 3.83 6.87 -27.20
N GLY A 304 3.93 8.09 -27.74
CA GLY A 304 5.10 8.59 -28.46
C GLY A 304 6.18 9.15 -27.52
N ARG A 305 7.35 9.51 -28.07
CA ARG A 305 8.52 10.09 -27.35
C ARG A 305 8.19 11.35 -26.52
N ASP A 306 7.05 11.98 -26.78
CA ASP A 306 6.58 13.24 -26.20
C ASP A 306 5.88 13.09 -24.84
N GLU A 307 5.54 11.86 -24.40
CA GLU A 307 4.99 11.62 -23.06
C GLU A 307 6.07 11.42 -21.99
N LYS A 308 7.25 10.91 -22.39
CA LYS A 308 8.38 10.72 -21.47
C LYS A 308 8.92 12.05 -20.95
N SER A 309 8.91 13.09 -21.77
CA SER A 309 9.25 14.47 -21.37
C SER A 309 8.25 15.06 -20.37
N LYS A 310 7.03 14.52 -20.30
CA LYS A 310 5.97 14.91 -19.34
C LYS A 310 5.96 14.04 -18.07
N GLY A 311 6.94 13.15 -17.92
CA GLY A 311 7.14 12.32 -16.74
C GLY A 311 6.41 10.97 -16.75
N ALA A 312 5.88 10.55 -17.90
CA ALA A 312 5.26 9.22 -18.05
C ALA A 312 6.32 8.10 -18.15
N PHE A 313 6.00 6.94 -17.57
CA PHE A 313 6.81 5.74 -17.71
C PHE A 313 6.46 4.97 -18.98
N VAL A 314 7.48 4.65 -19.78
CA VAL A 314 7.36 3.84 -21.01
C VAL A 314 8.23 2.59 -20.87
N ARG A 315 7.61 1.42 -21.04
CA ARG A 315 8.30 0.13 -20.95
C ARG A 315 9.06 -0.16 -22.25
N LYS A 316 10.28 -0.70 -22.14
CA LYS A 316 11.02 -1.24 -23.28
C LYS A 316 10.46 -2.59 -23.72
N GLU A 317 10.36 -2.82 -25.02
CA GLU A 317 9.96 -4.10 -25.62
C GLU A 317 11.09 -5.14 -25.54
N SER A 318 10.69 -6.41 -25.43
CA SER A 318 11.56 -7.60 -25.37
C SER A 318 12.15 -7.91 -26.76
N GLN A 319 13.45 -8.20 -26.84
CA GLN A 319 14.14 -8.38 -28.13
C GLN A 319 14.23 -9.83 -28.62
N HIS A 320 14.19 -10.83 -27.73
CA HIS A 320 14.28 -12.25 -28.10
C HIS A 320 12.88 -12.84 -28.21
N ARG A 321 12.44 -13.12 -29.43
CA ARG A 321 11.04 -13.44 -29.78
C ARG A 321 10.89 -14.69 -30.65
N ASN A 322 11.79 -15.68 -30.52
CA ASN A 322 11.64 -16.93 -31.26
C ASN A 322 10.49 -17.77 -30.68
N TRP A 323 9.97 -18.69 -31.51
CA TRP A 323 8.86 -19.57 -31.15
C TRP A 323 9.24 -21.04 -31.14
N ILE A 324 8.79 -21.78 -30.13
CA ILE A 324 8.65 -23.23 -30.18
C ILE A 324 7.47 -23.53 -31.09
N LYS A 325 7.61 -24.46 -32.03
CA LYS A 325 6.54 -24.85 -32.94
C LYS A 325 6.43 -26.38 -33.04
N ALA A 326 5.24 -26.90 -32.77
CA ALA A 326 4.98 -28.34 -32.80
C ALA A 326 5.07 -28.93 -34.21
N ASP A 327 4.76 -28.12 -35.23
CA ASP A 327 4.83 -28.49 -36.64
C ASP A 327 6.27 -28.52 -37.22
N GLY A 328 7.27 -28.14 -36.42
CA GLY A 328 8.67 -28.08 -36.85
C GLY A 328 9.01 -26.93 -37.78
N SER A 329 8.14 -25.91 -37.91
CA SER A 329 8.39 -24.72 -38.73
C SER A 329 9.52 -23.82 -38.21
N THR A 330 9.94 -24.01 -36.95
CA THR A 330 11.12 -23.37 -36.36
C THR A 330 12.15 -24.41 -35.93
N SER A 331 13.38 -23.96 -35.64
CA SER A 331 14.43 -24.81 -35.07
C SER A 331 14.16 -25.28 -33.63
N PHE A 332 13.10 -24.76 -33.00
CA PHE A 332 12.71 -25.06 -31.63
C PHE A 332 11.46 -25.94 -31.63
N THR A 333 11.64 -27.23 -31.35
CA THR A 333 10.54 -28.23 -31.30
C THR A 333 10.26 -28.67 -29.87
N PRO A 334 8.99 -28.88 -29.48
CA PRO A 334 8.63 -29.31 -28.14
C PRO A 334 9.28 -30.67 -27.81
N GLU A 335 10.13 -30.70 -26.80
CA GLU A 335 10.89 -31.88 -26.37
C GLU A 335 11.06 -31.83 -24.85
N ALA A 336 10.53 -32.83 -24.13
CA ALA A 336 10.64 -32.90 -22.67
C ALA A 336 12.12 -32.96 -22.25
N GLY A 337 12.49 -32.14 -21.28
CA GLY A 337 13.85 -32.02 -20.80
C GLY A 337 14.78 -31.16 -21.66
N ARG A 338 14.34 -30.62 -22.81
CA ARG A 338 15.17 -29.75 -23.68
C ARG A 338 15.26 -28.32 -23.16
N TYR A 339 14.17 -27.77 -22.62
CA TYR A 339 14.07 -26.37 -22.28
C TYR A 339 14.34 -26.09 -20.80
N HIS A 340 14.82 -24.89 -20.50
CA HIS A 340 15.04 -24.39 -19.15
C HIS A 340 14.50 -22.96 -19.00
N LEU A 341 13.92 -22.67 -17.83
CA LEU A 341 13.32 -21.37 -17.54
C LEU A 341 14.07 -20.66 -16.42
N TYR A 342 14.60 -19.48 -16.70
CA TYR A 342 15.19 -18.60 -15.67
C TYR A 342 14.18 -17.56 -15.21
N VAL A 343 13.88 -17.53 -13.92
CA VAL A 343 12.87 -16.65 -13.33
C VAL A 343 13.40 -15.89 -12.12
N ALA A 344 12.82 -14.73 -11.84
CA ALA A 344 12.90 -14.12 -10.52
C ALA A 344 11.49 -14.02 -9.95
N ASN A 345 11.21 -14.64 -8.80
CA ASN A 345 9.86 -14.73 -8.24
C ASN A 345 9.24 -13.34 -7.97
N GLY A 346 10.07 -12.33 -7.68
CA GLY A 346 9.59 -10.96 -7.51
C GLY A 346 9.08 -10.29 -8.79
N CYS A 347 9.37 -10.83 -9.98
CA CYS A 347 8.95 -10.29 -11.26
C CYS A 347 7.57 -10.83 -11.67
N PRO A 348 6.55 -9.98 -11.90
CA PRO A 348 5.21 -10.45 -12.28
C PRO A 348 5.18 -11.12 -13.66
N TRP A 349 6.13 -10.79 -14.55
CA TRP A 349 6.26 -11.40 -15.88
C TRP A 349 6.82 -12.82 -15.79
N CYS A 350 7.80 -13.05 -14.90
CA CYS A 350 8.27 -14.41 -14.59
C CYS A 350 7.21 -15.22 -13.87
N HIS A 351 6.39 -14.57 -13.05
CA HIS A 351 5.31 -15.24 -12.35
C HIS A 351 4.33 -15.88 -13.33
N ARG A 352 4.00 -15.23 -14.45
CA ARG A 352 3.16 -15.81 -15.52
C ARG A 352 3.72 -17.14 -16.04
N THR A 353 5.02 -17.17 -16.32
CA THR A 353 5.68 -18.37 -16.86
C THR A 353 5.78 -19.48 -15.82
N ALA A 354 6.04 -19.13 -14.55
CA ALA A 354 6.05 -20.10 -13.45
C ALA A 354 4.66 -20.68 -13.19
N LEU A 355 3.61 -19.85 -13.18
CA LEU A 355 2.21 -20.26 -13.03
C LEU A 355 1.77 -21.15 -14.19
N THR A 356 2.08 -20.79 -15.43
CA THR A 356 1.74 -21.59 -16.61
C THR A 356 2.42 -22.96 -16.56
N ARG A 357 3.72 -22.99 -16.22
CA ARG A 357 4.47 -24.24 -16.02
C ARG A 357 3.82 -25.11 -14.94
N ALA A 358 3.35 -24.51 -13.85
CA ALA A 358 2.71 -25.23 -12.75
C ALA A 358 1.33 -25.77 -13.12
N LEU A 359 0.45 -24.93 -13.68
CA LEU A 359 -0.90 -25.29 -14.10
C LEU A 359 -0.90 -26.39 -15.17
N LEU A 360 0.04 -26.34 -16.11
CA LEU A 360 0.16 -27.32 -17.19
C LEU A 360 0.93 -28.59 -16.78
N GLY A 361 1.35 -28.72 -15.51
CA GLY A 361 2.07 -29.91 -15.04
C GLY A 361 3.43 -30.13 -15.71
N MET A 362 4.11 -29.06 -16.13
CA MET A 362 5.35 -29.12 -16.93
C MET A 362 6.62 -29.15 -16.07
N GLN A 363 6.52 -29.46 -14.78
CA GLN A 363 7.63 -29.36 -13.84
C GLN A 363 8.81 -30.27 -14.21
N ASP A 364 8.50 -31.49 -14.69
CA ASP A 364 9.48 -32.49 -15.14
C ASP A 364 9.94 -32.23 -16.58
N SER A 365 9.10 -31.62 -17.40
CA SER A 365 9.36 -31.35 -18.82
C SER A 365 10.23 -30.11 -19.05
N VAL A 366 10.10 -29.09 -18.20
CA VAL A 366 10.84 -27.82 -18.29
C VAL A 366 11.47 -27.52 -16.93
N SER A 367 12.79 -27.66 -16.84
CA SER A 367 13.56 -27.29 -15.64
C SER A 367 13.51 -25.77 -15.38
N MET A 368 13.66 -25.32 -14.14
CA MET A 368 13.57 -23.90 -13.78
C MET A 368 14.55 -23.52 -12.67
N ASP A 369 15.27 -22.42 -12.86
CA ASP A 369 16.15 -21.79 -11.86
C ASP A 369 15.59 -20.43 -11.40
N VAL A 370 15.76 -20.14 -10.11
CA VAL A 370 15.25 -18.94 -9.44
C VAL A 370 16.39 -18.01 -9.06
N LEU A 371 16.43 -16.83 -9.70
CA LEU A 371 17.38 -15.77 -9.45
C LEU A 371 17.08 -15.02 -8.15
N PHE A 372 18.10 -14.33 -7.64
CA PHE A 372 18.01 -13.49 -6.47
C PHE A 372 16.95 -12.38 -6.66
N TYR A 373 16.12 -12.16 -5.63
CA TYR A 373 15.00 -11.22 -5.67
C TYR A 373 15.43 -9.75 -5.84
N SER A 374 16.66 -9.39 -5.43
CA SER A 374 17.20 -8.04 -5.67
C SER A 374 18.05 -8.00 -6.94
N ARG A 375 17.84 -6.92 -7.72
CA ARG A 375 18.47 -6.70 -9.02
C ARG A 375 19.59 -5.70 -8.84
N ASP A 376 20.81 -6.08 -9.21
CA ASP A 376 21.95 -5.18 -9.25
C ASP A 376 21.65 -4.03 -10.25
N PRO A 377 21.82 -2.75 -9.85
CA PRO A 377 21.50 -1.60 -10.70
C PRO A 377 22.22 -1.61 -12.05
N ASP A 378 23.48 -2.07 -12.06
CA ASP A 378 24.36 -2.01 -13.21
C ASP A 378 24.37 -3.35 -13.97
N ARG A 379 24.48 -4.46 -13.26
CA ARG A 379 24.66 -5.81 -13.82
C ARG A 379 23.36 -6.57 -14.03
N GLY A 380 22.27 -6.17 -13.36
CA GLY A 380 20.97 -6.81 -13.51
C GLY A 380 20.75 -7.98 -12.56
N TRP A 381 20.05 -9.02 -13.04
CA TRP A 381 19.67 -10.15 -12.19
C TRP A 381 20.82 -11.12 -11.96
N GLN A 382 20.94 -11.61 -10.72
CA GLN A 382 22.05 -12.43 -10.26
C GLN A 382 21.59 -13.77 -9.67
N PHE A 383 22.48 -14.76 -9.69
CA PHE A 383 22.33 -16.02 -8.96
C PHE A 383 22.95 -15.87 -7.57
N LYS A 384 22.20 -16.22 -6.52
CA LYS A 384 22.62 -16.14 -5.12
C LYS A 384 22.04 -17.33 -4.35
N PRO A 385 22.54 -18.56 -4.56
CA PRO A 385 21.94 -19.80 -4.03
C PRO A 385 21.89 -19.87 -2.49
N GLU A 386 22.71 -19.09 -1.81
CA GLU A 386 22.69 -18.97 -0.34
C GLU A 386 21.46 -18.20 0.18
N ALA A 387 20.78 -17.43 -0.66
CA ALA A 387 19.56 -16.73 -0.29
C ALA A 387 18.35 -17.69 -0.33
N PRO A 388 17.45 -17.66 0.68
CA PRO A 388 16.29 -18.54 0.73
C PRO A 388 15.45 -18.51 -0.55
N GLY A 389 15.17 -19.69 -1.12
CA GLY A 389 14.35 -19.85 -2.32
C GLY A 389 15.02 -19.45 -3.64
N CYS A 390 16.33 -19.17 -3.65
CA CYS A 390 17.12 -18.95 -4.87
C CYS A 390 17.92 -20.21 -5.23
N THR A 391 18.26 -20.37 -6.50
CA THR A 391 19.04 -21.51 -7.00
C THR A 391 20.34 -21.04 -7.65
N PRO A 392 21.37 -21.92 -7.78
CA PRO A 392 22.47 -21.64 -8.69
C PRO A 392 22.00 -21.81 -10.15
N ASP A 393 22.81 -21.38 -11.11
CA ASP A 393 22.61 -21.79 -12.50
C ASP A 393 22.97 -23.27 -12.67
N THR A 394 21.98 -24.08 -13.03
CA THR A 394 22.09 -25.54 -13.18
C THR A 394 22.41 -25.99 -14.60
N VAL A 395 22.44 -25.07 -15.58
CA VAL A 395 22.52 -25.42 -17.01
C VAL A 395 23.78 -24.88 -17.68
N ASN A 396 24.22 -23.68 -17.34
CA ASN A 396 25.23 -22.95 -18.11
C ASN A 396 26.59 -22.83 -17.41
N GLY A 397 26.86 -23.74 -16.47
CA GLY A 397 28.17 -23.86 -15.81
C GLY A 397 28.35 -22.92 -14.62
N GLY A 398 27.25 -22.46 -14.00
CA GLY A 398 27.30 -21.69 -12.75
C GLY A 398 27.50 -20.20 -12.97
N MET A 399 26.78 -19.60 -13.93
CA MET A 399 26.80 -18.15 -14.15
C MET A 399 26.45 -17.36 -12.88
N HIS A 400 26.99 -16.15 -12.76
CA HIS A 400 26.68 -15.25 -11.64
C HIS A 400 25.54 -14.28 -11.97
N PHE A 401 25.37 -13.92 -13.25
CA PHE A 401 24.35 -12.99 -13.73
C PHE A 401 23.65 -13.49 -14.99
N ILE A 402 22.35 -13.19 -15.12
CA ILE A 402 21.58 -13.55 -16.33
C ILE A 402 22.12 -12.85 -17.59
N ARG A 403 22.74 -11.67 -17.43
CA ARG A 403 23.31 -10.90 -18.54
C ARG A 403 24.35 -11.70 -19.32
N GLU A 404 25.02 -12.65 -18.66
CA GLU A 404 26.06 -13.49 -19.29
C GLU A 404 25.47 -14.36 -20.42
N LEU A 405 24.18 -14.72 -20.37
CA LEU A 405 23.50 -15.37 -21.49
C LEU A 405 23.31 -14.42 -22.66
N TYR A 406 22.84 -13.20 -22.39
CA TYR A 406 22.60 -12.19 -23.42
C TYR A 406 23.91 -11.74 -24.08
N GLU A 407 25.00 -11.61 -23.31
CA GLU A 407 26.32 -11.26 -23.82
C GLU A 407 26.85 -12.31 -24.81
N LYS A 408 26.56 -13.60 -24.59
CA LYS A 408 26.87 -14.68 -25.56
C LYS A 408 26.11 -14.54 -26.88
N GLU A 409 24.98 -13.84 -26.89
CA GLU A 409 24.17 -13.54 -28.08
C GLU A 409 24.37 -12.10 -28.59
N ASN A 410 25.43 -11.41 -28.13
CA ASN A 410 25.71 -10.00 -28.46
C ASN A 410 24.57 -9.04 -28.11
N SER A 411 23.80 -9.34 -27.07
CA SER A 411 22.71 -8.50 -26.56
C SER A 411 23.08 -7.81 -25.24
N GLY A 412 22.66 -6.55 -25.10
CA GLY A 412 22.78 -5.79 -23.85
C GLY A 412 21.59 -5.96 -22.89
N GLU A 413 20.66 -6.87 -23.19
CA GLU A 413 19.51 -7.14 -22.34
C GLU A 413 19.91 -7.78 -21.00
N LYS A 414 19.06 -7.56 -20.00
CA LYS A 414 19.26 -8.01 -18.61
C LYS A 414 17.92 -8.38 -17.99
N THR A 415 17.00 -8.88 -18.81
CA THR A 415 15.59 -9.13 -18.46
C THR A 415 15.35 -10.59 -18.14
N VAL A 416 14.29 -10.83 -17.37
CA VAL A 416 13.70 -12.13 -17.09
C VAL A 416 12.18 -11.99 -17.28
N PRO A 417 11.44 -13.06 -17.63
CA PRO A 417 11.88 -14.46 -17.76
C PRO A 417 12.81 -14.70 -18.96
N VAL A 418 13.56 -15.81 -18.93
CA VAL A 418 14.31 -16.32 -20.10
C VAL A 418 13.94 -17.78 -20.30
N LEU A 419 13.39 -18.11 -21.47
CA LEU A 419 13.26 -19.48 -21.94
C LEU A 419 14.50 -19.84 -22.75
N PHE A 420 15.28 -20.79 -22.25
CA PHE A 420 16.56 -21.21 -22.81
C PHE A 420 16.46 -22.61 -23.40
N ASP A 421 17.03 -22.82 -24.59
CA ASP A 421 17.16 -24.13 -25.21
C ASP A 421 18.52 -24.75 -24.86
N LYS A 422 18.51 -25.85 -24.10
CA LYS A 422 19.74 -26.54 -23.68
C LYS A 422 20.46 -27.23 -24.83
N LYS A 423 19.75 -27.54 -25.93
CA LYS A 423 20.29 -28.25 -27.09
C LYS A 423 21.12 -27.31 -27.97
N THR A 424 20.56 -26.15 -28.32
CA THR A 424 21.25 -25.15 -29.14
C THR A 424 22.08 -24.17 -28.31
N LYS A 425 21.88 -24.15 -26.98
CA LYS A 425 22.49 -23.22 -26.03
C LYS A 425 22.18 -21.75 -26.34
N THR A 426 20.93 -21.49 -26.71
CA THR A 426 20.45 -20.16 -27.08
C THR A 426 19.17 -19.77 -26.33
N ILE A 427 18.92 -18.48 -26.22
CA ILE A 427 17.66 -17.90 -25.75
C ILE A 427 16.60 -18.12 -26.83
N VAL A 428 15.51 -18.78 -26.44
CA VAL A 428 14.32 -18.91 -27.30
C VAL A 428 13.53 -17.61 -27.24
N SER A 429 13.10 -17.22 -26.04
CA SER A 429 12.30 -16.02 -25.84
C SER A 429 12.53 -15.44 -24.45
N ASN A 430 12.45 -14.11 -24.36
CA ASN A 430 12.36 -13.38 -23.09
C ASN A 430 11.05 -12.60 -22.94
N GLU A 431 10.06 -12.87 -23.81
CA GLU A 431 8.73 -12.30 -23.71
C GLU A 431 7.77 -13.26 -22.99
N SER A 432 7.30 -12.84 -21.81
CA SER A 432 6.41 -13.64 -20.97
C SER A 432 5.11 -14.05 -21.66
N ALA A 433 4.51 -13.16 -22.47
CA ALA A 433 3.25 -13.46 -23.16
C ALA A 433 3.43 -14.53 -24.24
N ASP A 434 4.53 -14.50 -24.98
CA ASP A 434 4.86 -15.54 -25.95
C ASP A 434 5.16 -16.87 -25.26
N ILE A 435 5.94 -16.85 -24.17
CA ILE A 435 6.33 -18.07 -23.45
C ILE A 435 5.10 -18.82 -22.93
N ILE A 436 4.15 -18.13 -22.29
CA ILE A 436 2.95 -18.80 -21.78
C ILE A 436 2.06 -19.32 -22.92
N ARG A 437 1.95 -18.59 -24.04
CA ARG A 437 1.19 -19.03 -25.21
C ARG A 437 1.83 -20.25 -25.85
N MET A 438 3.15 -20.26 -26.05
CA MET A 438 3.92 -21.41 -26.54
C MET A 438 3.71 -22.64 -25.66
N PHE A 439 3.77 -22.48 -24.33
CA PHE A 439 3.54 -23.59 -23.41
C PHE A 439 2.11 -24.14 -23.54
N ALA A 440 1.11 -23.26 -23.64
CA ALA A 440 -0.29 -23.67 -23.73
C ALA A 440 -0.64 -24.35 -25.07
N THR A 441 -0.12 -23.86 -26.20
CA THR A 441 -0.56 -24.32 -27.53
C THR A 441 0.42 -25.26 -28.22
N GLU A 442 1.73 -25.01 -28.12
CA GLU A 442 2.75 -25.73 -28.90
C GLU A 442 3.39 -26.87 -28.10
N CYS A 443 3.28 -26.86 -26.78
CA CYS A 443 3.91 -27.84 -25.88
C CYS A 443 2.91 -28.82 -25.26
N GLN A 444 1.72 -29.01 -25.84
CA GLN A 444 0.66 -29.87 -25.29
C GLN A 444 1.12 -31.31 -25.01
N GLY A 445 1.99 -31.86 -25.86
CA GLY A 445 2.58 -33.19 -25.65
C GLY A 445 3.53 -33.29 -24.45
N MET A 446 3.86 -32.18 -23.79
CA MET A 446 4.73 -32.11 -22.61
C MET A 446 3.95 -31.83 -21.31
N HIS A 447 2.61 -31.68 -21.39
CA HIS A 447 1.75 -31.37 -20.25
C HIS A 447 1.59 -32.58 -19.31
N GLY A 448 1.42 -32.30 -18.02
CA GLY A 448 1.09 -33.30 -17.02
C GLY A 448 -0.39 -33.73 -17.09
N PRO A 449 -0.75 -34.86 -16.44
CA PRO A 449 -2.13 -35.32 -16.38
C PRO A 449 -3.06 -34.27 -15.75
N GLY A 450 -4.20 -34.00 -16.39
CA GLY A 450 -5.20 -33.06 -15.88
C GLY A 450 -4.88 -31.59 -16.10
N ALA A 451 -3.87 -31.26 -16.92
CA ALA A 451 -3.58 -29.88 -17.33
C ALA A 451 -4.84 -29.22 -17.93
N PRO A 452 -5.19 -27.98 -17.51
CA PRO A 452 -6.31 -27.25 -18.07
C PRO A 452 -5.97 -26.71 -19.47
N ASP A 453 -6.98 -26.56 -20.33
CA ASP A 453 -6.83 -25.81 -21.57
C ASP A 453 -6.91 -24.30 -21.26
N LEU A 454 -5.78 -23.62 -21.36
CA LEU A 454 -5.68 -22.19 -21.07
C LEU A 454 -6.17 -21.30 -22.23
N ILE A 455 -6.33 -21.87 -23.44
CA ILE A 455 -6.71 -21.13 -24.65
C ILE A 455 -8.07 -21.65 -25.14
N PRO A 456 -9.16 -20.86 -25.03
CA PRO A 456 -10.46 -21.29 -25.50
C PRO A 456 -10.47 -21.62 -26.98
N GLN A 457 -11.12 -22.74 -27.34
CA GLN A 457 -11.26 -23.17 -28.73
C GLN A 457 -12.36 -22.39 -29.50
N GLN A 458 -13.31 -21.79 -28.78
CA GLN A 458 -14.40 -21.03 -29.42
C GLN A 458 -13.91 -19.64 -29.83
N PRO A 459 -14.08 -19.22 -31.10
CA PRO A 459 -13.57 -17.92 -31.59
C PRO A 459 -14.06 -16.71 -30.79
N GLN A 460 -15.30 -16.76 -30.29
CA GLN A 460 -15.89 -15.69 -29.49
C GLN A 460 -15.21 -15.56 -28.11
N GLN A 461 -14.95 -16.69 -27.45
CA GLN A 461 -14.22 -16.71 -26.18
C GLN A 461 -12.74 -16.38 -26.37
N LEU A 462 -12.14 -16.76 -27.50
CA LEU A 462 -10.78 -16.37 -27.85
C LEU A 462 -10.68 -14.85 -28.07
N GLN A 463 -11.62 -14.23 -28.79
CA GLN A 463 -11.65 -12.77 -28.92
C GLN A 463 -11.81 -12.09 -27.55
N GLN A 464 -12.71 -12.59 -26.70
CA GLN A 464 -12.87 -12.09 -25.34
C GLN A 464 -11.60 -12.23 -24.51
N LEU A 465 -10.87 -13.34 -24.66
CA LEU A 465 -9.56 -13.55 -24.03
C LEU A 465 -8.56 -12.47 -24.46
N GLU A 466 -8.44 -12.21 -25.77
CA GLU A 466 -7.50 -11.21 -26.28
C GLU A 466 -7.86 -9.79 -25.84
N ASP A 467 -9.15 -9.45 -25.86
CA ASP A 467 -9.63 -8.16 -25.35
C ASP A 467 -9.29 -8.00 -23.86
N ILE A 468 -9.50 -9.05 -23.05
CA ILE A 468 -9.16 -9.04 -21.63
C ILE A 468 -7.66 -8.88 -21.42
N ASN A 469 -6.88 -9.65 -22.15
CA ASN A 469 -5.42 -9.63 -22.10
C ASN A 469 -4.82 -8.26 -22.38
N ASP A 470 -5.41 -7.50 -23.30
CA ASP A 470 -4.95 -6.17 -23.67
C ASP A 470 -5.10 -5.16 -22.52
N TRP A 471 -6.32 -4.97 -21.99
CA TRP A 471 -6.52 -4.00 -20.91
C TRP A 471 -5.90 -4.48 -19.58
N VAL A 472 -5.88 -5.79 -19.31
CA VAL A 472 -5.15 -6.34 -18.14
C VAL A 472 -3.66 -6.02 -18.24
N TYR A 473 -3.07 -6.06 -19.44
CA TYR A 473 -1.69 -5.63 -19.62
C TYR A 473 -1.54 -4.11 -19.49
N THR A 474 -2.28 -3.35 -20.29
CA THR A 474 -2.06 -1.90 -20.47
C THR A 474 -2.42 -1.10 -19.22
N ASP A 475 -3.48 -1.50 -18.52
CA ASP A 475 -4.10 -0.69 -17.45
C ASP A 475 -3.91 -1.28 -16.05
N LEU A 476 -3.69 -2.60 -15.91
CA LEU A 476 -3.37 -3.21 -14.61
C LEU A 476 -1.89 -3.55 -14.48
N ALA A 477 -1.41 -4.55 -15.22
CA ALA A 477 -0.07 -5.10 -15.04
C ALA A 477 1.03 -4.06 -15.34
N ASN A 478 0.90 -3.33 -16.45
CA ASN A 478 1.77 -2.20 -16.78
C ASN A 478 1.25 -0.88 -16.18
N GLY A 479 -0.06 -0.74 -15.96
CA GLY A 479 -0.63 0.46 -15.32
C GLY A 479 -0.11 0.71 -13.91
N ALA A 480 0.10 -0.36 -13.12
CA ALA A 480 0.76 -0.27 -11.83
C ALA A 480 2.17 0.34 -11.94
N TYR A 481 2.94 -0.06 -12.96
CA TYR A 481 4.26 0.50 -13.23
C TYR A 481 4.17 1.94 -13.75
N LYS A 482 3.17 2.28 -14.58
CA LYS A 482 2.93 3.67 -15.03
C LYS A 482 2.76 4.60 -13.82
N ALA A 483 1.95 4.22 -12.84
CA ALA A 483 1.77 4.99 -11.61
C ALA A 483 3.04 4.99 -10.74
N GLY A 484 3.58 3.81 -10.43
CA GLY A 484 4.74 3.67 -9.56
C GLY A 484 5.99 4.39 -10.07
N PHE A 485 6.22 4.39 -11.38
CA PHE A 485 7.40 4.96 -12.03
C PHE A 485 7.22 6.35 -12.63
N ALA A 486 6.01 6.94 -12.59
CA ALA A 486 5.80 8.33 -12.97
C ALA A 486 6.76 9.29 -12.23
N SER A 487 7.30 10.28 -12.93
CA SER A 487 8.20 11.29 -12.35
C SER A 487 7.54 12.65 -12.15
N SER A 488 6.22 12.74 -12.37
CA SER A 488 5.43 13.94 -12.11
C SER A 488 4.11 13.54 -11.44
N GLN A 489 3.56 14.45 -10.62
CA GLN A 489 2.24 14.26 -10.00
C GLN A 489 1.18 14.02 -11.07
N LEU A 490 1.14 14.84 -12.13
CA LEU A 490 0.14 14.71 -13.21
C LEU A 490 0.16 13.34 -13.90
N ALA A 491 1.34 12.81 -14.25
CA ALA A 491 1.46 11.50 -14.88
C ALA A 491 1.03 10.37 -13.93
N TYR A 492 1.35 10.51 -12.64
CA TYR A 492 0.91 9.58 -11.60
C TYR A 492 -0.61 9.58 -11.44
N GLU A 493 -1.25 10.75 -11.36
CA GLU A 493 -2.71 10.85 -11.20
C GLU A 493 -3.48 10.25 -12.39
N ALA A 494 -2.98 10.46 -13.61
CA ALA A 494 -3.56 9.87 -14.82
C ALA A 494 -3.47 8.34 -14.77
N ALA A 495 -2.30 7.78 -14.44
CA ALA A 495 -2.10 6.35 -14.32
C ALA A 495 -2.91 5.73 -13.18
N TYR A 496 -2.99 6.43 -12.04
CA TYR A 496 -3.80 6.04 -10.88
C TYR A 496 -5.28 5.89 -11.26
N LYS A 497 -5.86 6.90 -11.92
CA LYS A 497 -7.27 6.87 -12.34
C LYS A 497 -7.54 5.72 -13.29
N GLN A 498 -6.69 5.52 -14.30
CA GLN A 498 -6.84 4.44 -15.28
C GLN A 498 -6.73 3.06 -14.63
N PHE A 499 -5.76 2.87 -13.72
CA PHE A 499 -5.56 1.62 -13.01
C PHE A 499 -6.83 1.18 -12.26
N PHE A 500 -7.44 2.12 -11.56
CA PHE A 500 -8.61 1.85 -10.75
C PHE A 500 -9.90 1.64 -11.58
N VAL A 501 -10.04 2.31 -12.72
CA VAL A 501 -11.08 1.97 -13.71
C VAL A 501 -10.94 0.52 -14.19
N ALA A 502 -9.72 0.07 -14.45
CA ALA A 502 -9.46 -1.31 -14.86
C ALA A 502 -9.69 -2.32 -13.72
N LEU A 503 -9.40 -1.94 -12.47
CA LEU A 503 -9.68 -2.78 -11.30
C LEU A 503 -11.19 -2.94 -11.07
N ASP A 504 -11.96 -1.85 -11.20
CA ASP A 504 -13.44 -1.88 -11.16
C ASP A 504 -14.02 -2.73 -12.30
N ARG A 505 -13.42 -2.67 -13.48
CA ARG A 505 -13.79 -3.53 -14.61
C ARG A 505 -13.55 -5.01 -14.30
N ALA A 506 -12.42 -5.36 -13.71
CA ALA A 506 -12.11 -6.74 -13.33
C ALA A 506 -13.09 -7.27 -12.27
N GLU A 507 -13.40 -6.46 -11.26
CA GLU A 507 -14.39 -6.77 -10.23
C GLU A 507 -15.78 -6.99 -10.84
N ALA A 508 -16.23 -6.10 -11.72
CA ALA A 508 -17.52 -6.21 -12.39
C ALA A 508 -17.62 -7.43 -13.32
N LEU A 509 -16.51 -7.82 -13.96
CA LEU A 509 -16.46 -9.04 -14.77
C LEU A 509 -16.66 -10.30 -13.91
N LEU A 510 -15.98 -10.38 -12.76
CA LEU A 510 -16.08 -11.51 -11.83
C LEU A 510 -17.39 -11.53 -11.01
N ALA A 511 -18.10 -10.40 -10.98
CA ALA A 511 -19.43 -10.28 -10.38
C ALA A 511 -20.56 -10.82 -11.28
N LYS A 512 -20.29 -11.16 -12.55
CA LYS A 512 -21.33 -11.64 -13.47
C LYS A 512 -21.94 -12.95 -12.97
N ASN A 513 -23.29 -12.98 -12.98
CA ASN A 513 -24.04 -14.13 -12.51
C ASN A 513 -24.21 -15.18 -13.61
N LYS A 514 -23.96 -16.46 -13.29
CA LYS A 514 -24.25 -17.67 -14.06
C LYS A 514 -25.73 -17.83 -14.45
N ALA A 515 -26.63 -17.06 -13.85
CA ALA A 515 -28.07 -17.15 -14.07
C ALA A 515 -28.59 -16.02 -14.97
N LEU A 516 -28.40 -16.17 -16.29
CA LEU A 516 -29.29 -15.63 -17.31
C LEU A 516 -29.35 -16.50 -18.60
N ASN A 517 -28.57 -17.59 -18.69
CA ASN A 517 -28.51 -18.47 -19.86
C ASN A 517 -28.82 -19.96 -19.58
N SER A 518 -29.54 -20.29 -18.51
CA SER A 518 -30.05 -21.65 -18.30
C SER A 518 -31.56 -21.66 -18.05
N SER A 519 -32.30 -22.13 -19.04
CA SER A 519 -33.71 -22.55 -18.96
C SER A 519 -33.88 -23.85 -18.16
N VAL A 520 -33.19 -23.99 -17.03
CA VAL A 520 -33.20 -25.21 -16.20
C VAL A 520 -33.61 -24.88 -14.76
N LEU A 521 -34.83 -24.40 -14.59
CA LEU A 521 -35.55 -24.42 -13.30
C LEU A 521 -37.02 -24.80 -13.52
N GLY A 522 -37.22 -25.92 -14.23
CA GLY A 522 -38.40 -26.74 -14.01
C GLY A 522 -37.99 -27.88 -13.08
N LEU A 523 -38.29 -27.78 -11.78
CA LEU A 523 -38.59 -28.92 -10.88
C LEU A 523 -38.95 -28.43 -9.46
N GLY A 524 -40.09 -28.91 -8.99
CA GLY A 524 -40.84 -28.64 -7.75
C GLY A 524 -40.08 -28.33 -6.46
N LEU A 525 -40.62 -27.34 -5.74
CA LEU A 525 -40.31 -26.94 -4.37
C LEU A 525 -40.87 -27.93 -3.33
N ALA A 526 -40.05 -28.37 -2.36
CA ALA A 526 -40.47 -28.70 -1.00
C ALA A 526 -39.28 -28.86 -0.02
N SER A 527 -39.41 -28.25 1.17
CA SER A 527 -38.64 -28.41 2.43
C SER A 527 -37.71 -27.25 2.85
N LEU A 528 -38.02 -26.70 4.04
CA LEU A 528 -37.32 -25.63 4.77
C LEU A 528 -35.84 -25.95 5.10
N TYR A 529 -35.46 -27.23 5.16
CA TYR A 529 -34.07 -27.63 5.44
C TYR A 529 -33.10 -27.27 4.30
N LYS A 530 -33.62 -27.10 3.07
CA LYS A 530 -32.83 -26.63 1.93
C LYS A 530 -32.56 -25.13 1.96
N MET A 531 -33.31 -24.30 2.70
CA MET A 531 -33.14 -22.84 2.60
C MET A 531 -31.79 -22.35 3.13
N PHE A 532 -31.23 -23.03 4.14
CA PHE A 532 -29.91 -22.74 4.69
C PHE A 532 -28.79 -23.28 3.78
N LEU A 533 -28.93 -24.52 3.28
CA LEU A 533 -27.97 -25.13 2.35
C LEU A 533 -27.96 -24.41 0.99
N VAL A 534 -29.11 -23.94 0.52
CA VAL A 534 -29.30 -23.19 -0.73
C VAL A 534 -28.76 -21.78 -0.61
N LYS A 535 -28.72 -21.15 0.58
CA LYS A 535 -28.10 -19.82 0.73
C LYS A 535 -26.57 -19.91 0.59
N THR A 536 -25.95 -20.92 1.20
CA THR A 536 -24.49 -21.16 1.09
C THR A 536 -24.10 -21.71 -0.29
N LEU A 537 -24.87 -22.64 -0.86
CA LEU A 537 -24.63 -23.18 -2.21
C LEU A 537 -24.98 -22.20 -3.34
N ARG A 538 -25.93 -21.26 -3.14
CA ARG A 538 -26.24 -20.22 -4.14
C ARG A 538 -25.07 -19.28 -4.34
N THR A 539 -24.33 -18.91 -3.29
CA THR A 539 -23.19 -17.99 -3.45
C THR A 539 -22.07 -18.60 -4.28
N PHE A 540 -21.87 -19.93 -4.23
CA PHE A 540 -20.85 -20.62 -5.04
C PHE A 540 -21.29 -20.95 -6.47
N MET A 541 -22.59 -21.14 -6.73
CA MET A 541 -23.10 -21.49 -8.07
C MET A 541 -23.49 -20.30 -8.93
N LEU A 542 -23.60 -19.11 -8.34
CA LEU A 542 -24.14 -17.95 -9.03
C LEU A 542 -23.11 -17.10 -9.75
N TYR A 543 -21.81 -17.20 -9.49
CA TYR A 543 -20.82 -16.31 -10.11
C TYR A 543 -19.83 -17.06 -10.99
N ASP A 544 -19.27 -16.36 -11.98
CA ASP A 544 -18.12 -16.86 -12.73
C ASP A 544 -16.92 -17.03 -11.79
N ARG A 545 -16.29 -18.21 -11.87
CA ARG A 545 -15.14 -18.57 -11.03
C ARG A 545 -13.85 -17.91 -11.53
N PHE A 546 -13.74 -17.71 -12.85
CA PHE A 546 -12.60 -17.15 -13.58
C PHE A 546 -13.10 -16.15 -14.64
N LEU A 547 -12.17 -15.40 -15.26
CA LEU A 547 -12.51 -14.28 -16.15
C LEU A 547 -13.34 -14.67 -17.39
N LEU A 548 -13.26 -15.92 -17.82
CA LEU A 548 -13.98 -16.48 -18.96
C LEU A 548 -15.01 -17.57 -18.57
N GLY A 549 -15.41 -17.64 -17.29
CA GLY A 549 -16.40 -18.59 -16.79
C GLY A 549 -15.82 -19.55 -15.75
N ASP A 550 -16.02 -20.85 -15.92
CA ASP A 550 -15.67 -21.86 -14.91
C ASP A 550 -14.24 -22.41 -15.01
N SER A 551 -13.60 -22.24 -16.17
CA SER A 551 -12.26 -22.77 -16.45
C SER A 551 -11.23 -21.65 -16.39
N VAL A 552 -10.08 -21.96 -15.81
CA VAL A 552 -8.92 -21.06 -15.81
C VAL A 552 -8.42 -20.85 -17.24
N SER A 553 -8.03 -19.62 -17.56
CA SER A 553 -7.52 -19.24 -18.88
C SER A 553 -6.21 -18.46 -18.79
N GLU A 554 -5.57 -18.19 -19.93
CA GLU A 554 -4.40 -17.30 -19.98
C GLU A 554 -4.69 -15.92 -19.37
N ALA A 555 -5.92 -15.40 -19.52
CA ALA A 555 -6.31 -14.12 -18.95
C ALA A 555 -6.18 -14.12 -17.43
N ASP A 556 -6.57 -15.21 -16.77
CA ASP A 556 -6.44 -15.37 -15.32
C ASP A 556 -4.96 -15.42 -14.90
N VAL A 557 -4.14 -16.18 -15.65
CA VAL A 557 -2.67 -16.24 -15.47
C VAL A 557 -2.03 -14.85 -15.59
N ARG A 558 -2.55 -13.99 -16.48
CA ARG A 558 -2.02 -12.62 -16.70
C ARG A 558 -2.50 -11.62 -15.66
N LEU A 559 -3.72 -11.80 -15.13
CA LEU A 559 -4.31 -10.97 -14.08
C LEU A 559 -3.75 -11.31 -12.69
N PHE A 560 -3.41 -12.57 -12.42
CA PHE A 560 -3.06 -13.00 -11.06
C PHE A 560 -1.81 -12.31 -10.51
N PRO A 561 -0.69 -12.18 -11.25
CA PRO A 561 0.50 -11.54 -10.74
C PRO A 561 0.34 -10.11 -10.22
N PRO A 562 -0.38 -9.18 -10.91
CA PRO A 562 -0.60 -7.85 -10.36
C PRO A 562 -1.57 -7.84 -9.17
N ILE A 563 -2.62 -8.66 -9.16
CA ILE A 563 -3.58 -8.74 -8.06
C ILE A 563 -2.94 -9.32 -6.79
N PHE A 564 -2.18 -10.42 -6.91
CA PHE A 564 -1.44 -11.04 -5.81
C PHE A 564 -0.43 -10.10 -5.14
N ARG A 565 0.10 -9.12 -5.88
CA ARG A 565 1.07 -8.13 -5.38
C ARG A 565 0.40 -6.85 -4.88
N PHE A 566 -0.89 -6.65 -5.11
CA PHE A 566 -1.50 -5.34 -4.99
C PHE A 566 -1.46 -4.81 -3.55
N ASP A 567 -2.11 -5.49 -2.61
CA ASP A 567 -2.17 -5.06 -1.20
C ASP A 567 -0.79 -5.03 -0.55
N HIS A 568 0.07 -6.00 -0.87
CA HIS A 568 1.42 -6.13 -0.29
C HIS A 568 2.44 -5.11 -0.78
N ILE A 569 2.25 -4.63 -2.01
CA ILE A 569 3.30 -3.90 -2.73
C ILE A 569 2.72 -2.68 -3.40
N TYR A 570 1.76 -2.82 -4.31
CA TYR A 570 1.35 -1.70 -5.16
C TYR A 570 0.60 -0.61 -4.40
N TYR A 571 -0.22 -0.99 -3.42
CA TYR A 571 -0.89 -0.06 -2.51
C TYR A 571 0.12 0.91 -1.89
N LEU A 572 1.16 0.37 -1.25
CA LEU A 572 2.16 1.15 -0.54
C LEU A 572 3.24 1.74 -1.46
N ARG A 573 3.88 0.90 -2.28
CA ARG A 573 5.08 1.25 -3.06
C ARG A 573 4.76 2.11 -4.27
N PHE A 574 3.63 1.86 -4.91
CA PHE A 574 3.19 2.60 -6.09
C PHE A 574 2.15 3.66 -5.77
N LEU A 575 1.77 3.80 -4.50
CA LEU A 575 0.75 4.74 -4.02
C LEU A 575 -0.61 4.49 -4.68
N LEU A 576 -0.93 3.24 -5.04
CA LEU A 576 -2.26 2.90 -5.55
C LEU A 576 -3.21 2.70 -4.36
N ASP A 577 -3.49 3.78 -3.65
CA ASP A 577 -4.08 3.76 -2.30
C ASP A 577 -5.60 3.99 -2.26
N ARG A 578 -6.33 3.89 -3.39
CA ARG A 578 -7.80 4.05 -3.41
C ARG A 578 -8.49 3.11 -2.42
N ALA A 579 -8.13 1.84 -2.47
CA ALA A 579 -8.74 0.78 -1.69
C ALA A 579 -7.92 -0.49 -1.83
N MET A 580 -7.79 -1.27 -0.76
CA MET A 580 -7.21 -2.61 -0.80
C MET A 580 -8.17 -3.62 -1.44
N ILE A 581 -7.62 -4.63 -2.11
CA ILE A 581 -8.38 -5.73 -2.71
C ILE A 581 -9.10 -6.53 -1.62
N SER A 582 -8.39 -6.87 -0.55
CA SER A 582 -8.92 -7.59 0.60
C SER A 582 -10.11 -6.92 1.29
N GLU A 583 -10.23 -5.59 1.19
CA GLU A 583 -11.26 -4.81 1.87
C GLU A 583 -12.45 -4.45 0.96
N SER A 584 -12.18 -4.12 -0.31
CA SER A 584 -13.16 -3.42 -1.17
C SER A 584 -13.54 -4.15 -2.45
N TYR A 585 -12.88 -5.27 -2.79
CA TYR A 585 -13.11 -6.00 -4.04
C TYR A 585 -13.41 -7.47 -3.75
N PRO A 586 -14.62 -7.80 -3.28
CA PRO A 586 -14.95 -9.15 -2.84
C PRO A 586 -14.87 -10.21 -3.95
N ASN A 587 -15.19 -9.86 -5.21
CA ASN A 587 -15.12 -10.83 -6.30
C ASN A 587 -13.66 -11.08 -6.74
N LEU A 588 -12.83 -10.04 -6.80
CA LEU A 588 -11.38 -10.18 -7.03
C LEU A 588 -10.70 -10.95 -5.90
N GLN A 589 -11.07 -10.67 -4.64
CA GLN A 589 -10.54 -11.40 -3.48
C GLN A 589 -10.91 -12.88 -3.55
N ARG A 590 -12.18 -13.20 -3.83
CA ARG A 590 -12.64 -14.58 -4.05
C ARG A 590 -11.87 -15.25 -5.18
N TRP A 591 -11.83 -14.61 -6.36
CA TRP A 591 -11.13 -15.11 -7.54
C TRP A 591 -9.64 -15.36 -7.28
N MET A 592 -8.95 -14.44 -6.60
CA MET A 592 -7.54 -14.58 -6.27
C MET A 592 -7.32 -15.82 -5.41
N MET A 593 -8.21 -16.08 -4.45
CA MET A 593 -8.13 -17.22 -3.54
C MET A 593 -8.48 -18.54 -4.25
N ASP A 594 -9.48 -18.52 -5.13
CA ASP A 594 -9.83 -19.65 -5.99
C ASP A 594 -8.67 -20.02 -6.92
N PHE A 595 -8.02 -19.02 -7.53
CA PHE A 595 -6.85 -19.21 -8.38
C PHE A 595 -5.63 -19.69 -7.57
N TYR A 596 -5.38 -19.10 -6.40
CA TYR A 596 -4.29 -19.50 -5.51
C TYR A 596 -4.42 -20.94 -5.00
N SER A 597 -5.66 -21.43 -4.87
CA SER A 597 -5.97 -22.80 -4.43
C SER A 597 -5.82 -23.85 -5.56
N LEU A 598 -5.54 -23.44 -6.79
CA LEU A 598 -5.26 -24.39 -7.88
C LEU A 598 -3.92 -25.11 -7.61
N PRO A 599 -3.82 -26.42 -7.91
CA PRO A 599 -2.58 -27.18 -7.69
C PRO A 599 -1.35 -26.51 -8.32
N GLY A 600 -0.28 -26.34 -7.54
CA GLY A 600 0.99 -25.77 -8.01
C GLY A 600 1.05 -24.24 -8.01
N VAL A 601 -0.08 -23.53 -7.84
CA VAL A 601 -0.09 -22.06 -7.86
C VAL A 601 0.56 -21.48 -6.62
N ALA A 602 0.27 -22.02 -5.44
CA ALA A 602 0.87 -21.56 -4.18
C ALA A 602 2.40 -21.73 -4.19
N GLU A 603 2.90 -22.86 -4.67
CA GLU A 603 4.32 -23.16 -4.79
C GLU A 603 5.03 -22.26 -5.83
N ALA A 604 4.32 -21.86 -6.88
CA ALA A 604 4.82 -20.91 -7.88
C ALA A 604 4.78 -19.45 -7.39
N SER A 605 4.18 -19.17 -6.23
CA SER A 605 3.86 -17.82 -5.74
C SER A 605 4.60 -17.50 -4.43
N ASN A 606 5.75 -16.82 -4.54
CA ASN A 606 6.54 -16.42 -3.37
C ASN A 606 6.38 -14.92 -3.07
N ILE A 607 5.51 -14.58 -2.10
CA ILE A 607 5.24 -13.17 -1.73
C ILE A 607 6.45 -12.49 -1.09
N ASP A 608 7.29 -13.23 -0.36
CA ASP A 608 8.50 -12.67 0.26
C ASP A 608 9.50 -12.18 -0.77
N HIS A 609 9.77 -12.98 -1.80
CA HIS A 609 10.59 -12.57 -2.95
C HIS A 609 9.97 -11.37 -3.68
N CYS A 610 8.64 -11.29 -3.74
CA CYS A 610 7.96 -10.10 -4.27
C CYS A 610 8.27 -8.87 -3.41
N LYS A 611 7.98 -8.90 -2.11
CA LYS A 611 8.22 -7.78 -1.19
C LYS A 611 9.69 -7.36 -1.19
N LYS A 612 10.61 -8.31 -0.97
CA LYS A 612 12.07 -8.06 -0.99
C LYS A 612 12.52 -7.51 -2.34
N GLY A 613 11.95 -8.00 -3.44
CA GLY A 613 12.20 -7.45 -4.75
C GLY A 613 11.79 -5.98 -4.85
N TYR A 614 10.53 -5.63 -4.60
CA TYR A 614 10.08 -4.25 -4.86
C TYR A 614 10.62 -3.21 -3.86
N PHE A 615 10.81 -3.60 -2.60
CA PHE A 615 11.27 -2.68 -1.55
C PHE A 615 12.81 -2.70 -1.37
N GLY A 616 13.45 -3.87 -1.52
CA GLY A 616 14.90 -4.06 -1.32
C GLY A 616 15.79 -3.70 -2.52
N ARG A 617 15.26 -2.95 -3.51
CA ARG A 617 15.99 -2.53 -4.71
C ARG A 617 16.31 -1.03 -4.77
N HIS A 618 15.51 -0.17 -4.11
CA HIS A 618 15.55 1.28 -4.33
C HIS A 618 15.10 2.08 -3.10
N GLY A 619 15.91 3.06 -2.71
CA GLY A 619 15.64 3.95 -1.57
C GLY A 619 16.42 3.50 -0.34
N ASN A 620 15.69 3.14 0.71
CA ASN A 620 16.17 2.75 2.05
C ASN A 620 16.26 1.23 2.29
N ASN A 621 15.84 0.41 1.32
CA ASN A 621 15.88 -1.06 1.38
C ASN A 621 15.04 -1.74 2.49
N ILE A 622 14.32 -0.99 3.32
CA ILE A 622 13.37 -1.56 4.30
C ILE A 622 12.22 -2.26 3.59
N VAL A 623 11.98 -3.52 3.99
CA VAL A 623 10.85 -4.33 3.54
C VAL A 623 9.75 -4.23 4.60
N PRO A 624 8.59 -3.61 4.30
CA PRO A 624 7.51 -3.49 5.27
C PRO A 624 7.03 -4.86 5.77
N LEU A 625 6.71 -4.96 7.06
CA LEU A 625 6.26 -6.25 7.63
C LEU A 625 4.87 -6.63 7.13
N GLY A 626 3.95 -5.67 6.99
CA GLY A 626 2.58 -5.94 6.59
C GLY A 626 2.32 -5.77 5.08
N PRO A 627 1.05 -5.71 4.68
CA PRO A 627 -0.14 -5.97 5.50
C PRO A 627 -0.17 -7.42 5.98
N GLN A 628 -0.67 -7.65 7.20
CA GLN A 628 -0.90 -9.01 7.69
C GLN A 628 -2.21 -9.56 7.11
N LEU A 629 -2.15 -10.13 5.91
CA LEU A 629 -3.32 -10.73 5.25
C LEU A 629 -3.44 -12.22 5.59
N SER A 630 -4.64 -12.65 5.98
CA SER A 630 -4.98 -14.07 6.09
C SER A 630 -5.38 -14.61 4.71
N TYR A 631 -4.53 -15.44 4.12
CA TYR A 631 -4.87 -16.24 2.93
C TYR A 631 -5.62 -17.54 3.27
N SER A 632 -5.87 -17.81 4.55
CA SER A 632 -6.76 -18.89 4.96
C SER A 632 -8.20 -18.40 5.01
N PHE A 633 -9.05 -18.93 4.14
CA PHE A 633 -10.48 -18.97 4.45
C PHE A 633 -10.70 -20.03 5.53
N LYS A 634 -11.41 -19.68 6.61
CA LYS A 634 -12.28 -20.66 7.27
C LYS A 634 -13.39 -20.98 6.26
N HIS A 635 -13.35 -22.18 5.70
CA HIS A 635 -14.39 -22.73 4.83
C HIS A 635 -15.77 -22.74 5.50
#